data_AF-A0A9X3YNF9-F1
#
_entry.id   AF-A0A9X3YNF9-F1
#
_cell.length_a   1.000
_cell.length_b   1.000
_cell.length_c   1.000
_cell.angle_alpha   90.00
_cell.angle_beta   90.00
_cell.angle_gamma   90.00
#
_symmetry.space_group_name_H-M   'P 1'
#
loop_
_entity.id
_entity.type
_entity.pdbx_description
1 polymer ?
#
loop_
_entity_poly.entity_id
_entity_poly.type
_entity_poly.pdbx_seq_one_letter_code
_entity_poly.pdbx_strand_id
1 'polypeptide(L)'
;MNPIDDDDIEALLRQSFDGPAPDAGFSDRVMRQLPPRRRRSAWPLVAGVVAGAVLCALSLFASPLWSAAWQAWLAGEWSTSTLVTLGAMGAMSLLALGWSLAEADDH
;
A
#
# COMPACT_ATOMS: atom_id res chain seq x y z
N MET A 1 -7.38 -15.95 10.81
CA MET A 1 -8.54 -15.08 10.52
C MET A 1 -9.13 -15.47 9.18
N ASN A 2 -10.45 -15.37 9.03
CA ASN A 2 -11.12 -15.59 7.74
C ASN A 2 -11.15 -14.23 7.02
N PRO A 3 -10.62 -14.08 5.79
CA PRO A 3 -10.45 -12.78 5.12
C PRO A 3 -11.76 -12.30 4.48
N ILE A 4 -12.87 -12.40 5.22
CA ILE A 4 -14.10 -11.74 4.81
C ILE A 4 -13.87 -10.28 5.15
N ASP A 5 -13.56 -9.50 4.12
CA ASP A 5 -13.34 -8.06 4.19
C ASP A 5 -14.52 -7.42 4.94
N ASP A 6 -14.24 -6.56 5.92
CA ASP A 6 -15.28 -5.87 6.71
C ASP A 6 -16.28 -5.14 5.79
N ASP A 7 -15.81 -4.69 4.63
CA ASP A 7 -16.60 -4.05 3.58
C ASP A 7 -17.63 -4.99 2.92
N ASP A 8 -17.31 -6.28 2.76
CA ASP A 8 -18.23 -7.28 2.22
C ASP A 8 -19.36 -7.61 3.22
N ILE A 9 -19.03 -7.64 4.51
CA ILE A 9 -20.01 -7.83 5.59
C ILE A 9 -20.92 -6.60 5.70
N GLU A 10 -20.36 -5.40 5.67
CA GLU A 10 -21.11 -4.13 5.66
C GLU A 10 -22.06 -4.05 4.45
N ALA A 11 -21.63 -4.52 3.26
CA ALA A 11 -22.45 -4.57 2.06
C ALA A 11 -23.64 -5.55 2.20
N LEU A 12 -23.41 -6.74 2.75
CA LEU A 12 -24.47 -7.73 3.00
C LEU A 12 -25.47 -7.24 4.06
N LEU A 13 -24.99 -6.57 5.10
CA LEU A 13 -25.84 -5.98 6.14
C LEU A 13 -26.67 -4.82 5.59
N ARG A 14 -26.10 -3.95 4.75
CA ARG A 14 -26.88 -2.89 4.09
C ARG A 14 -27.89 -3.42 3.08
N GLN A 15 -27.57 -4.51 2.40
CA GLN A 15 -28.50 -5.12 1.44
C GLN A 15 -29.74 -5.73 2.13
N SER A 16 -29.60 -6.14 3.39
CA SER A 16 -30.68 -6.78 4.16
C SER A 16 -31.54 -5.80 4.97
N PHE A 17 -31.16 -4.52 5.07
CA PHE A 17 -31.91 -3.50 5.80
C PHE A 17 -32.22 -2.28 4.91
N ASP A 18 -33.51 -2.02 4.69
CA ASP A 18 -34.00 -0.83 3.98
C ASP A 18 -33.88 0.43 4.85
N GLY A 19 -32.66 0.95 4.94
CA GLY A 19 -32.38 2.29 5.46
C GLY A 19 -32.07 2.37 6.96
N PRO A 20 -31.87 3.61 7.46
CA PRO A 20 -31.43 3.83 8.84
C PRO A 20 -32.49 3.36 9.84
N ALA A 21 -32.07 2.54 10.80
CA ALA A 21 -32.94 2.10 11.89
C ALA A 21 -33.47 3.31 12.68
N PRO A 22 -34.78 3.37 13.01
CA PRO A 22 -35.34 4.45 13.79
C PRO A 22 -34.79 4.38 15.22
N ASP A 23 -33.82 5.23 15.52
CA ASP A 23 -33.05 5.22 16.77
C ASP A 23 -33.29 6.47 17.64
N ALA A 24 -34.25 7.32 17.25
CA ALA A 24 -34.55 8.60 17.91
C ALA A 24 -33.30 9.49 18.13
N GLY A 25 -32.34 9.42 17.22
CA GLY A 25 -31.09 10.18 17.28
C GLY A 25 -30.12 9.68 18.36
N PHE A 26 -30.30 8.45 18.86
CA PHE A 26 -29.36 7.81 19.78
C PHE A 26 -27.98 7.67 19.14
N SER A 27 -27.88 7.15 17.91
CA SER A 27 -26.59 6.97 17.23
C SER A 27 -25.94 8.32 16.95
N ASP A 28 -26.71 9.35 16.59
CA ASP A 28 -26.17 10.70 16.37
C ASP A 28 -25.57 11.30 17.66
N ARG A 29 -26.23 11.12 18.81
CA ARG A 29 -25.68 11.54 20.12
C ARG A 29 -24.41 10.76 20.49
N VAL A 30 -24.38 9.46 20.23
CA VAL A 30 -23.19 8.61 20.48
C VAL A 30 -22.04 9.02 19.57
N MET A 31 -22.29 9.19 18.27
CA MET A 31 -21.27 9.55 17.28
C MET A 31 -20.66 10.93 17.54
N ARG A 32 -21.43 11.89 18.09
CA ARG A 32 -20.91 13.21 18.51
C ARG A 32 -20.03 13.17 19.75
N GLN A 33 -20.18 12.15 20.60
CA GLN A 33 -19.38 11.98 21.82
C GLN A 33 -18.12 11.15 21.59
N LEU A 34 -18.00 10.48 20.44
CA LEU A 34 -16.79 9.73 20.12
C LEU A 34 -15.62 10.69 19.88
N PRO A 35 -14.42 10.37 20.41
CA PRO A 35 -13.23 11.13 20.10
C PRO A 35 -13.00 11.14 18.59
N PRO A 36 -12.50 12.24 18.01
CA PRO A 36 -12.25 12.32 16.58
C PRO A 36 -11.36 11.15 16.18
N ARG A 37 -11.85 10.30 15.28
CA ARG A 37 -11.07 9.20 14.69
C ARG A 37 -9.76 9.81 14.21
N ARG A 38 -8.64 9.35 14.77
CA ARG A 38 -7.31 9.72 14.28
C ARG A 38 -7.28 9.33 12.81
N ARG A 39 -7.33 10.33 11.92
CA ARG A 39 -7.12 10.10 10.50
C ARG A 39 -5.75 9.44 10.38
N ARG A 40 -5.72 8.18 9.95
CA ARG A 40 -4.49 7.47 9.61
C ARG A 40 -3.79 8.35 8.57
N SER A 41 -2.73 9.02 9.00
CA SER A 41 -1.93 9.83 8.11
C SER A 41 -1.23 8.85 7.17
N ALA A 42 -1.46 8.97 5.87
CA ALA A 42 -0.73 8.19 4.86
C ALA A 42 0.74 8.63 4.75
N TRP A 43 1.12 9.68 5.47
CA TRP A 43 2.44 10.30 5.43
C TRP A 43 3.60 9.34 5.79
N PRO A 44 3.55 8.54 6.87
CA PRO A 44 4.56 7.52 7.14
C PRO A 44 4.71 6.47 6.03
N LEU A 45 3.60 6.05 5.39
CA LEU A 45 3.64 5.09 4.28
C LEU A 45 4.33 5.71 3.06
N VAL A 46 3.93 6.93 2.67
CA VAL A 46 4.55 7.64 1.55
C VAL A 46 6.04 7.92 1.82
N ALA A 47 6.39 8.30 3.05
CA ALA A 47 7.77 8.53 3.45
C ALA A 47 8.61 7.24 3.37
N GLY A 48 8.06 6.10 3.79
CA GLY A 48 8.73 4.80 3.69
C GLY A 48 9.01 4.39 2.24
N VAL A 49 8.03 4.56 1.35
CA VAL A 49 8.17 4.26 -0.09
C VAL A 49 9.24 5.15 -0.73
N VAL A 50 9.20 6.45 -0.46
CA VAL A 50 10.19 7.40 -1.00
C VAL A 50 11.59 7.10 -0.47
N ALA A 51 11.73 6.86 0.83
CA ALA A 51 13.02 6.53 1.44
C ALA A 51 13.61 5.23 0.86
N GLY A 52 12.78 4.20 0.68
CA GLY A 52 13.19 2.94 0.06
C GLY A 52 13.64 3.12 -1.38
N ALA A 53 12.90 3.90 -2.19
CA ALA A 53 13.27 4.19 -3.57
C ALA A 53 14.60 4.95 -3.66
N VAL A 54 14.82 5.94 -2.78
CA VAL A 54 16.06 6.72 -2.73
C VAL A 54 17.24 5.86 -2.31
N LEU A 55 17.11 5.03 -1.26
CA LEU A 55 18.17 4.13 -0.84
C LEU A 55 18.51 3.11 -1.94
N CYS A 56 17.50 2.57 -2.61
CA CYS A 56 17.70 1.63 -3.71
C CYS A 56 18.43 2.28 -4.89
N ALA A 57 18.02 3.49 -5.27
CA ALA A 57 18.69 4.27 -6.32
C ALA A 57 20.16 4.58 -5.97
N LEU A 58 20.43 4.99 -4.73
CA LEU A 58 21.78 5.27 -4.25
C LEU A 58 22.66 4.01 -4.22
N SER A 59 22.10 2.87 -3.81
CA SER A 59 22.81 1.59 -3.79
C SER A 59 23.17 1.12 -5.21
N LEU A 60 22.25 1.31 -6.17
CA LEU A 60 22.49 0.98 -7.57
C LEU A 60 23.52 1.92 -8.22
N PHE A 61 23.53 3.20 -7.85
CA PHE A 61 24.47 4.19 -8.37
C PHE A 61 25.94 3.84 -8.11
N ALA A 62 26.21 3.17 -6.98
CA ALA A 62 27.56 2.72 -6.62
C ALA A 62 28.01 1.45 -7.37
N SER A 63 27.11 0.80 -8.13
CA SER A 63 27.39 -0.45 -8.80
C SER A 63 27.72 -0.27 -10.28
N PRO A 64 28.62 -1.09 -10.86
CA PRO A 64 28.89 -1.09 -12.30
C PRO A 64 27.67 -1.54 -13.14
N LEU A 65 26.60 -2.00 -12.49
CA LEU A 65 25.33 -2.33 -13.14
C LEU A 65 24.60 -1.07 -13.63
N TRP A 66 24.79 0.08 -12.98
CA TRP A 66 24.14 1.34 -13.39
C TRP A 66 24.64 1.83 -14.74
N SER A 67 25.96 1.85 -14.94
CA SER A 67 26.54 2.23 -16.23
C SER A 67 26.19 1.23 -17.34
N ALA A 68 26.16 -0.07 -17.02
CA ALA A 68 25.76 -1.12 -17.96
C ALA A 68 24.28 -1.03 -18.34
N ALA A 69 23.39 -0.73 -17.39
CA ALA A 69 21.96 -0.51 -17.65
C ALA A 69 21.72 0.77 -18.46
N TRP A 70 22.45 1.85 -18.17
CA TRP A 70 22.38 3.10 -18.92
C TRP A 70 22.81 2.92 -20.38
N GLN A 71 23.90 2.20 -20.61
CA GLN A 71 24.38 1.87 -21.95
C GLN A 71 23.42 0.93 -22.69
N ALA A 72 22.88 -0.09 -22.02
CA ALA A 72 21.90 -1.01 -22.61
C ALA A 72 20.58 -0.31 -22.98
N TRP A 73 20.14 0.65 -22.16
CA TRP A 73 18.95 1.46 -22.44
C TRP A 73 19.15 2.37 -23.66
N LEU A 74 20.32 3.01 -23.77
CA LEU A 74 20.70 3.78 -24.96
C LEU A 74 20.86 2.91 -26.22
N ALA A 75 21.27 1.65 -26.06
CA ALA A 75 21.41 0.69 -27.15
C ALA A 75 20.07 0.04 -27.57
N GLY A 76 19.00 0.21 -26.79
CA GLY A 76 17.69 -0.43 -27.04
C GLY A 76 17.68 -1.95 -26.85
N GLU A 77 18.73 -2.51 -26.25
CA GLU A 77 18.88 -3.94 -26.04
C GLU A 77 18.32 -4.34 -24.67
N TRP A 78 17.46 -5.36 -24.65
CA TRP A 78 16.93 -5.95 -23.43
C TRP A 78 18.00 -6.84 -22.80
N SER A 79 18.99 -6.19 -22.19
CA SER A 79 20.08 -6.84 -21.47
C SER A 79 19.59 -7.59 -20.23
N THR A 80 20.31 -8.63 -19.84
CA THR A 80 20.09 -9.41 -18.62
C THR A 80 20.09 -8.53 -17.37
N SER A 81 20.82 -7.42 -17.38
CA SER A 81 20.81 -6.44 -16.29
C SER A 81 19.47 -5.72 -16.15
N THR A 82 18.77 -5.48 -17.26
CA THR A 82 17.43 -4.88 -17.30
C THR A 82 16.39 -5.83 -16.70
N LEU A 83 16.51 -7.13 -16.97
CA LEU A 83 15.67 -8.17 -16.35
C LEU A 83 15.89 -8.28 -14.84
N VAL A 84 17.15 -8.22 -14.39
CA VAL A 84 17.48 -8.26 -12.96
C VAL A 84 16.96 -7.01 -12.23
N THR A 85 17.08 -5.83 -12.83
CA THR A 85 16.56 -4.58 -12.24
C THR A 85 15.03 -4.56 -12.21
N LEU A 86 14.36 -5.03 -13.26
CA LEU A 86 12.90 -5.12 -13.29
C LEU A 86 12.39 -6.18 -12.30
N GLY A 87 13.12 -7.29 -12.16
CA GLY A 87 12.88 -8.30 -11.12
C GLY A 87 13.07 -7.76 -9.71
N ALA A 88 14.12 -6.97 -9.48
CA ALA A 88 14.36 -6.34 -8.18
C ALA A 88 13.29 -5.29 -7.83
N MET A 89 12.88 -4.45 -8.80
CA MET A 89 11.75 -3.52 -8.62
C MET A 89 10.44 -4.27 -8.35
N GLY A 90 10.18 -5.36 -9.08
CA GLY A 90 9.00 -6.20 -8.86
C GLY A 90 9.00 -6.85 -7.47
N ALA A 91 10.13 -7.43 -7.05
CA ALA A 91 10.28 -8.03 -5.72
C ALA A 91 10.11 -7.00 -4.60
N MET A 92 10.68 -5.80 -4.74
CA MET A 92 10.49 -4.71 -3.79
C MET A 92 9.05 -4.20 -3.75
N SER A 93 8.37 -4.13 -4.90
CA SER A 93 6.96 -3.75 -4.96
C SER A 93 6.05 -4.80 -4.31
N LEU A 94 6.36 -6.09 -4.47
CA LEU A 94 5.65 -7.18 -3.81
C LEU A 94 5.90 -7.21 -2.31
N LEU A 95 7.13 -6.92 -1.86
CA LEU A 95 7.44 -6.76 -0.44
C LEU A 95 6.70 -5.57 0.17
N ALA A 96 6.62 -4.44 -0.53
CA ALA A 96 5.84 -3.28 -0.10
C ALA A 96 4.34 -3.59 -0.01
N LEU A 97 3.80 -4.32 -0.99
CA LEU A 97 2.41 -4.81 -0.96
C LEU A 97 2.17 -5.77 0.21
N GLY A 98 3.05 -6.76 0.40
CA GLY A 98 2.95 -7.72 1.50
C GLY A 98 3.05 -7.06 2.87
N TRP A 99 3.93 -6.05 3.01
CA TRP A 99 4.03 -5.26 4.23
C TRP A 99 2.77 -4.42 4.48
N SER A 100 2.22 -3.80 3.44
CA SER A 100 0.96 -3.04 3.55
C SER A 100 -0.23 -3.92 3.92
N LEU A 101 -0.21 -5.18 3.48
CA LEU A 101 -1.26 -6.16 3.77
C LEU A 101 -1.11 -6.70 5.21
N ALA A 102 0.12 -6.98 5.65
CA ALA A 102 0.39 -7.43 7.02
C ALA A 102 0.03 -6.36 8.06
N GLU A 103 0.35 -5.10 7.78
CA GLU A 103 -0.04 -3.96 8.65
C GLU A 103 -1.56 -3.75 8.69
N ALA A 104 -2.29 -4.17 7.65
CA ALA A 104 -3.74 -4.15 7.63
C ALA A 104 -4.38 -5.32 8.42
N ASP A 105 -3.66 -6.44 8.59
CA ASP A 105 -4.14 -7.68 9.22
C ASP A 105 -3.83 -7.74 10.74
N ASP A 106 -2.86 -6.94 11.22
CA ASP A 106 -2.48 -6.82 12.64
C ASP A 106 -3.41 -5.89 13.48
N HIS A 107 -4.51 -5.40 12.89
CA HIS A 107 -5.45 -4.46 13.50
C HIS A 107 -6.91 -4.80 13.22
#